data_AF-A0A968GKJ6-F1
#
_entry.id   AF-A0A968GKJ6-F1
#
_cell.length_a   1.000
_cell.length_b   1.000
_cell.length_c   1.000
_cell.angle_alpha   90.00
_cell.angle_beta   90.00
_cell.angle_gamma   90.00
#
_symmetry.space_group_name_H-M   'P 1'
#
loop_
_entity.id
_entity.type
_entity.pdbx_description
1 polymer ?
#
loop_
_entity_poly.entity_id
_entity_poly.type
_entity_poly.pdbx_seq_one_letter_code
_entity_poly.pdbx_strand_id
1 'polypeptide(L)' 'MLLLSWSLKEDTRMGLTYKQFAKYALMQLGVETDITRFVRRDVPRRLAPKEEVLARMTELGLTV' A
#
# COMPACT_ATOMS: atom_id res chain seq x y z
N MET A 1 -7.24 6.58 7.30
CA MET A 1 -5.90 6.79 6.72
C MET A 1 -5.72 6.35 5.26
N LEU A 2 -6.65 5.59 4.64
CA LEU A 2 -6.53 5.18 3.21
C LEU A 2 -7.01 6.22 2.19
N LEU A 3 -7.63 7.33 2.61
CA LEU A 3 -8.05 8.42 1.72
C LEU A 3 -6.87 9.31 1.27
N LEU A 4 -5.84 9.46 2.10
CA LEU A 4 -4.69 10.32 1.82
C LEU A 4 -3.77 9.74 0.74
N SER A 5 -3.66 8.42 0.63
CA SER A 5 -2.76 7.76 -0.33
C SER A 5 -3.17 7.93 -1.80
N TRP A 6 -4.41 8.35 -2.07
CA TRP A 6 -4.94 8.50 -3.42
C TRP A 6 -4.77 9.91 -4.00
N SER A 7 -4.48 10.91 -3.15
CA SER A 7 -4.07 12.25 -3.59
C SER A 7 -2.54 12.39 -3.69
N LEU A 8 -1.79 11.33 -3.39
CA LEU A 8 -0.33 11.34 -3.44
C LEU A 8 0.14 11.22 -4.90
N LYS A 9 0.94 12.22 -5.30
CA LYS A 9 1.70 12.19 -6.56
C LYS A 9 2.59 10.96 -6.62
N GLU A 10 2.95 10.54 -7.83
CA GLU A 10 3.82 9.36 -8.05
C GLU A 10 5.13 9.42 -7.25
N ASP A 11 5.70 10.62 -7.07
CA ASP A 11 6.89 10.85 -6.23
C ASP A 11 6.69 10.34 -4.81
N THR A 12 5.56 10.67 -4.18
CA THR A 12 5.21 10.20 -2.83
C THR A 12 4.85 8.71 -2.77
N ARG A 13 4.49 8.10 -3.91
CA ARG A 13 4.24 6.66 -3.98
C ARG A 13 5.53 5.87 -4.21
N MET A 14 6.67 6.54 -4.41
CA MET A 14 7.99 5.92 -4.58
C MET A 14 8.00 4.82 -5.66
N GLY A 15 7.17 4.95 -6.71
CA GLY A 15 7.01 3.93 -7.76
C GLY A 15 6.08 2.74 -7.42
N LEU A 16 5.44 2.74 -6.24
CA LEU A 16 4.47 1.72 -5.83
C LEU A 16 3.07 2.01 -6.41
N THR A 17 2.35 0.94 -6.74
CA THR A 17 0.92 1.06 -7.10
C THR A 17 0.09 1.46 -5.87
N TYR A 18 -1.10 2.02 -6.08
CA TYR A 18 -1.99 2.42 -4.97
C TYR A 18 -2.29 1.28 -3.98
N LYS A 19 -2.41 0.04 -4.46
CA LYS A 19 -2.64 -1.14 -3.60
C LYS A 19 -1.41 -1.51 -2.78
N GLN A 20 -0.23 -1.42 -3.40
CA GLN A 20 1.04 -1.71 -2.74
C GLN A 20 1.39 -0.62 -1.72
N PHE A 21 1.20 0.66 -2.08
CA PHE A 21 1.40 1.77 -1.15
C PHE A 21 0.45 1.70 0.05
N ALA A 22 -0.82 1.36 -0.17
CA ALA A 22 -1.77 1.15 0.92
C ALA A 22 -1.34 0.03 1.86
N LYS A 23 -0.86 -1.09 1.32
CA LYS A 23 -0.34 -2.20 2.13
C LYS A 23 0.95 -1.81 2.85
N TYR A 24 1.87 -1.11 2.20
CA TYR A 24 3.09 -0.58 2.80
C TYR A 24 2.80 0.35 3.99
N ALA A 25 1.87 1.29 3.82
CA ALA A 25 1.46 2.19 4.90
C ALA A 25 0.83 1.41 6.07
N LEU A 26 0.07 0.35 5.80
CA LEU A 26 -0.47 -0.54 6.83
C LEU A 26 0.62 -1.36 7.53
N MET A 27 1.69 -1.72 6.81
CA MET A 27 2.85 -2.41 7.38
C MET A 27 3.64 -1.50 8.32
N GLN A 28 3.88 -0.26 7.91
CA GLN A 28 4.52 0.75 8.77
C GLN A 28 3.71 1.05 10.04
N LEU A 29 2.38 0.86 10.00
CA LEU A 29 1.49 1.00 11.16
C LEU A 29 1.35 -0.29 11.99
N GLY A 30 1.94 -1.42 11.57
CA GLY A 30 1.86 -2.69 12.29
C GLY A 30 0.48 -3.37 12.31
N VAL A 31 -0.49 -2.89 11.52
CA VAL A 31 -1.89 -3.39 11.46
C VAL A 31 -2.21 -4.13 10.16
N GLU A 32 -1.15 -4.52 9.44
CA GLU A 32 -1.22 -5.16 8.12
C GLU A 32 -2.00 -6.48 8.09
N THR A 33 -2.06 -7.19 9.20
CA THR A 33 -2.70 -8.52 9.36
C THR A 33 -4.20 -8.39 9.55
N ASP A 34 -4.66 -7.34 10.22
CA ASP A 34 -6.07 -7.10 10.50
C ASP A 34 -6.82 -6.51 9.30
N ILE A 35 -6.10 -5.80 8.42
CA ILE A 35 -6.69 -5.07 7.30
C ILE A 35 -6.25 -5.71 5.98
N THR A 36 -7.15 -6.50 5.39
CA THR A 36 -6.94 -7.19 4.10
C THR A 36 -7.78 -6.62 2.95
N ARG A 37 -8.79 -5.80 3.28
CA ARG A 37 -9.72 -5.18 2.32
C ARG A 37 -9.95 -3.72 2.68
N PHE A 38 -10.20 -2.90 1.66
CA PHE A 38 -10.67 -1.54 1.85
C PHE A 38 -11.83 -1.23 0.90
N VAL A 39 -12.76 -0.40 1.35
CA VAL A 39 -13.88 0.05 0.53
C VAL A 39 -13.51 1.38 -0.14
N ARG A 40 -13.74 1.49 -1.45
CA ARG A 40 -13.59 2.75 -2.20
C ARG A 40 -14.79 2.94 -3.11
N ARG A 41 -15.48 4.08 -2.99
CA ARG A 41 -16.72 4.37 -3.75
C ARG A 41 -17.71 3.20 -3.64
N ASP A 42 -17.91 2.70 -2.43
CA ASP A 42 -18.73 1.52 -2.11
C ASP A 42 -18.30 0.20 -2.75
N VAL A 43 -17.14 0.17 -3.43
CA VAL A 43 -16.58 -1.06 -4.01
C VAL A 43 -15.48 -1.61 -3.09
N PRO A 44 -15.62 -2.83 -2.55
CA PRO A 44 -14.57 -3.49 -1.79
C PRO A 44 -13.42 -3.89 -2.72
N ARG A 45 -12.21 -3.44 -2.39
CA ARG A 45 -10.97 -3.77 -3.11
C ARG A 45 -10.03 -4.55 -2.18
N ARG A 46 -9.39 -5.59 -2.75
CA ARG A 46 -8.34 -6.34 -2.07
C ARG A 46 -7.03 -5.55 -2.07
N LEU A 47 -6.33 -5.58 -0.94
CA LEU A 47 -4.95 -5.08 -0.81
C LEU A 47 -3.98 -6.00 -1.53
N ALA A 48 -2.80 -5.48 -1.88
CA ALA A 48 -1.72 -6.30 -2.39
C ALA A 48 -1.19 -7.25 -1.29
N PRO A 49 -0.77 -8.47 -1.62
CA PRO A 49 -0.10 -9.37 -0.69
C PRO A 49 1.23 -8.76 -0.21
N LYS A 50 1.61 -9.07 1.03
CA LYS A 50 2.81 -8.52 1.68
C LYS A 50 4.09 -8.82 0.90
N GLU A 51 4.21 -10.05 0.40
CA GLU A 51 5.38 -10.52 -0.35
C GLU A 51 5.60 -9.71 -1.63
N GLU A 52 4.54 -9.43 -2.38
CA GLU A 52 4.61 -8.63 -3.61
C GLU A 52 5.07 -7.19 -3.31
N VAL A 53 4.63 -6.63 -2.18
CA VAL A 53 5.03 -5.29 -1.76
C VAL A 53 6.50 -5.25 -1.36
N LEU A 54 6.96 -6.24 -0.57
CA LEU A 54 8.36 -6.33 -0.16
C LEU A 54 9.30 -6.58 -1.35
N ALA A 55 8.92 -7.46 -2.26
CA ALA A 55 9.67 -7.70 -3.50
C ALA A 55 9.79 -6.41 -4.31
N ARG A 56 8.68 -5.67 -4.48
CA ARG A 56 8.69 -4.42 -5.23
C ARG A 56 9.49 -3.32 -4.54
N MET A 57 9.45 -3.22 -3.21
CA MET A 57 10.30 -2.29 -2.45
C MET A 57 11.78 -2.60 -2.62
N THR A 58 12.14 -3.89 -2.65
CA THR A 58 13.52 -4.34 -2.86
C THR A 58 14.01 -3.96 -4.27
N GLU A 59 13.17 -4.16 -5.29
CA GLU A 59 13.46 -3.72 -6.67
C GLU A 59 13.60 -2.20 -6.80
N LEU A 60 12.89 -1.44 -5.97
CA LEU A 60 12.92 0.02 -5.94
C LEU A 60 14.05 0.58 -5.06
N GLY A 61 14.84 -0.28 -4.39
CA GLY A 61 15.91 0.15 -3.48
C GLY A 61 15.42 0.87 -2.22
N LEU A 62 14.13 0.71 -1.88
CA LEU A 62 13.51 1.31 -0.71
C LEU A 62 13.75 0.42 0.50
N THR A 63 14.49 0.91 1.48
CA THR A 63 14.68 0.24 2.77
C THR A 63 13.46 0.50 3.67
N VAL A 64 12.93 -0.58 4.26
CA VAL A 64 11.75 -0.56 5.15
C VAL A 64 12.12 -0.04 6.53
#